data_AF-A0A847IAN8-F1
#
_entry.id   AF-A0A847IAN8-F1
#
_cell.length_a   1.000
_cell.length_b   1.000
_cell.length_c   1.000
_cell.angle_alpha   90.00
_cell.angle_beta   90.00
_cell.angle_gamma   90.00
#
_symmetry.space_group_name_H-M   'P 1'
#
loop_
_entity.id
_entity.type
_entity.pdbx_description
1 polymer ?
#
loop_
_entity_poly.entity_id
_entity_poly.type
_entity_poly.pdbx_seq_one_letter_code
_entity_poly.pdbx_strand_id
1 'polypeptide(L)'
;MKTILNVLWLLLCGLWMALGYIAAGIICCILIITIPFGIASFRMANYALWPFGRTVIRKPEAGAASTIGNVIWIIFAGIWLAIG
;
A
#
# COMPACT_ATOMS: atom_id res chain seq x y z
N MET A 1 3.57 23.71 -6.70
CA MET A 1 4.68 22.99 -6.04
C MET A 1 4.46 21.48 -5.89
N LYS A 2 3.23 20.97 -5.76
CA LYS A 2 2.93 19.53 -5.55
C LYS A 2 3.39 18.62 -6.72
N THR A 3 3.29 19.09 -7.96
CA THR A 3 3.67 18.34 -9.17
C THR A 3 5.19 18.15 -9.29
N ILE A 4 5.99 19.18 -9.00
CA ILE A 4 7.47 19.08 -9.03
C ILE A 4 7.96 18.05 -8.01
N LEU A 5 7.41 18.08 -6.78
CA LEU A 5 7.76 17.11 -5.75
C LEU A 5 7.32 15.68 -6.10
N ASN A 6 6.13 15.49 -6.68
CA ASN A 6 5.69 14.15 -7.13
C ASN A 6 6.57 13.62 -8.27
N VAL A 7 6.99 14.47 -9.21
CA VAL A 7 7.87 14.06 -10.32
C VAL A 7 9.26 13.68 -9.81
N LEU A 8 9.84 14.49 -8.91
CA LEU A 8 11.13 14.17 -8.28
C LEU A 8 11.05 12.88 -7.47
N TRP A 9 9.96 12.71 -6.72
CA TRP A 9 9.71 11.50 -5.94
C TRP A 9 9.56 10.25 -6.80
N LEU A 10 8.78 10.31 -7.87
CA LEU A 10 8.60 9.20 -8.82
C LEU A 10 9.93 8.73 -9.39
N LEU A 11 10.82 9.66 -9.76
CA LEU A 11 12.13 9.37 -10.32
C LEU A 11 13.13 8.80 -9.29
N LEU A 12 13.05 9.22 -8.02
CA LEU A 12 14.01 8.80 -7.00
C LEU A 12 13.62 7.49 -6.29
N CYS A 13 12.34 7.30 -5.96
CA CYS A 13 11.92 6.20 -5.07
C CYS A 13 10.46 5.74 -5.27
N GLY A 14 9.58 6.62 -5.74
CA GLY A 14 8.13 6.36 -5.84
C GLY A 14 7.77 5.20 -6.76
N LEU A 15 8.48 5.02 -7.88
CA LEU A 15 8.25 3.89 -8.79
C LEU A 15 8.63 2.53 -8.17
N TRP A 16 9.76 2.46 -7.46
CA TRP A 16 10.20 1.23 -6.78
C TRP A 16 9.26 0.83 -5.66
N MET A 17 8.82 1.77 -4.82
CA MET A 17 7.83 1.47 -3.80
C MET A 17 6.49 1.05 -4.40
N ALA A 18 6.02 1.74 -5.44
CA ALA A 18 4.77 1.37 -6.11
C ALA A 18 4.83 -0.03 -6.71
N LEU A 19 5.96 -0.41 -7.33
CA LEU A 19 6.18 -1.75 -7.87
C LEU A 19 6.21 -2.82 -6.78
N GLY A 20 6.85 -2.57 -5.63
CA GLY A 20 6.82 -3.48 -4.48
C GLY A 20 5.38 -3.75 -4.01
N TYR A 21 4.59 -2.69 -3.81
CA TYR A 21 3.18 -2.82 -3.43
C TYR A 21 2.32 -3.50 -4.49
N ILE A 22 2.59 -3.29 -5.78
CA ILE A 22 1.91 -3.99 -6.88
C ILE A 22 2.26 -5.48 -6.86
N ALA A 23 3.54 -5.84 -6.73
CA ALA A 23 3.99 -7.23 -6.70
C ALA A 23 3.37 -7.98 -5.50
N ALA A 24 3.42 -7.39 -4.31
CA ALA A 24 2.75 -7.98 -3.14
C ALA A 24 1.22 -8.03 -3.30
N GLY A 25 0.62 -7.02 -3.94
CA GLY A 25 -0.80 -7.04 -4.28
C GLY A 25 -1.17 -8.22 -5.18
N ILE A 26 -0.36 -8.49 -6.22
CA ILE A 26 -0.53 -9.62 -7.13
C ILE A 26 -0.36 -10.95 -6.37
N ILE A 27 0.66 -11.09 -5.53
CA ILE A 27 0.88 -12.29 -4.71
C ILE A 27 -0.31 -12.54 -3.77
N CYS A 28 -0.82 -11.49 -3.11
CA CYS A 28 -2.03 -11.60 -2.28
C CYS A 28 -3.29 -11.94 -3.10
N CYS A 29 -3.40 -11.48 -4.35
CA CYS A 29 -4.51 -11.88 -5.22
C CYS A 29 -4.41 -13.35 -5.66
N ILE A 30 -3.20 -13.87 -5.92
CA ILE A 30 -2.98 -15.28 -6.26
C ILE A 30 -3.35 -16.20 -5.10
N LEU A 31 -3.13 -15.76 -3.86
CA LEU A 31 -3.44 -16.54 -2.66
C LEU A 31 -4.96 -16.66 -2.38
N ILE A 32 -5.82 -15.95 -3.13
CA ILE A 32 -7.31 -15.90 -3.10
C ILE A 32 -7.92 -15.52 -1.73
N ILE A 33 -7.47 -16.14 -0.65
CA ILE A 33 -7.85 -15.87 0.74
C ILE A 33 -7.44 -14.44 1.15
N THR A 34 -6.37 -13.89 0.56
CA THR A 34 -5.83 -12.57 0.91
C THR A 34 -6.20 -11.46 -0.08
N ILE A 35 -7.20 -11.66 -0.95
CA ILE A 35 -7.73 -10.63 -1.87
C ILE A 35 -8.01 -9.27 -1.19
N PRO A 36 -8.68 -9.16 -0.02
CA PRO A 36 -8.94 -7.86 0.61
C PRO A 36 -7.63 -7.11 0.94
N PHE A 37 -6.57 -7.85 1.25
CA PHE A 37 -5.24 -7.29 1.48
C PHE A 37 -4.53 -6.90 0.18
N GLY A 38 -4.70 -7.68 -0.89
CA GLY A 38 -4.19 -7.32 -2.22
C GLY A 38 -4.76 -5.98 -2.69
N ILE A 39 -6.07 -5.77 -2.52
CA ILE A 39 -6.74 -4.50 -2.83
C ILE A 39 -6.18 -3.34 -1.98
N ALA A 40 -5.90 -3.59 -0.70
CA ALA A 40 -5.26 -2.58 0.16
C ALA A 40 -3.83 -2.24 -0.32
N SER A 41 -3.03 -3.24 -0.70
CA SER A 41 -1.69 -3.05 -1.27
C SER A 41 -1.73 -2.24 -2.57
N PHE A 42 -2.66 -2.52 -3.49
CA PHE A 42 -2.80 -1.72 -4.72
C PHE A 42 -3.20 -0.26 -4.45
N ARG A 43 -4.04 -0.02 -3.42
CA ARG A 43 -4.36 1.34 -2.99
C ARG A 43 -3.12 2.06 -2.45
N MET A 44 -2.27 1.36 -1.70
CA MET A 44 -1.00 1.90 -1.22
C MET A 44 0.00 2.14 -2.37
N ALA A 45 0.04 1.27 -3.38
CA ALA A 45 0.85 1.50 -4.59
C ALA A 45 0.46 2.81 -5.30
N ASN A 46 -0.84 3.05 -5.50
CA ASN A 46 -1.31 4.30 -6.11
C ASN A 46 -1.01 5.52 -5.23
N TYR A 47 -1.09 5.38 -3.90
CA TYR A 47 -0.67 6.43 -2.97
C TYR A 47 0.84 6.70 -3.06
N ALA A 48 1.66 5.65 -3.18
CA ALA A 48 3.11 5.75 -3.31
C ALA A 48 3.55 6.44 -4.62
N LEU A 49 2.78 6.29 -5.71
CA LEU A 49 3.03 7.00 -6.98
C LEU A 49 2.79 8.52 -6.87
N TRP A 50 1.74 8.93 -6.14
CA TRP A 50 1.34 10.34 -6.04
C TRP A 50 1.02 10.73 -4.58
N PRO A 51 2.05 10.81 -3.70
CA PRO A 51 1.83 11.09 -2.28
C PRO A 51 1.46 12.55 -2.01
N PHE A 52 2.02 13.50 -2.76
CA PHE A 52 1.86 14.91 -2.42
C PHE A 52 0.49 15.44 -2.83
N GLY A 53 -0.29 15.88 -1.82
CA GLY A 53 -1.64 16.42 -1.99
C GLY A 53 -2.76 15.42 -1.69
N ARG A 54 -2.44 14.19 -1.29
CA ARG A 54 -3.40 13.21 -0.75
C ARG A 54 -3.46 13.35 0.78
N THR A 55 -4.65 13.26 1.36
CA THR A 55 -4.85 13.22 2.81
C THR A 55 -5.48 11.89 3.21
N VAL A 56 -4.94 11.27 4.27
CA VAL A 56 -5.50 10.04 4.83
C VAL A 56 -6.60 10.43 5.81
N ILE A 57 -7.85 10.12 5.45
CA ILE A 57 -9.02 10.39 6.29
C ILE A 57 -9.29 9.14 7.14
N ARG A 58 -9.44 9.33 8.45
CA ARG A 58 -9.83 8.25 9.36
C ARG A 58 -11.26 7.81 9.05
N LYS A 59 -11.48 6.49 8.92
CA LYS A 59 -12.82 5.90 8.86
C LYS A 59 -13.21 5.42 10.26
N PRO A 60 -14.20 6.05 10.92
CA PRO A 60 -14.63 5.67 12.27
C PRO A 60 -15.27 4.27 12.33
N GLU A 61 -15.77 3.79 11.19
CA GLU A 61 -16.45 2.49 11.05
C GLU A 61 -15.49 1.29 10.99
N ALA A 62 -14.18 1.51 11.06
CA ALA A 62 -13.20 0.43 11.10
C ALA A 62 -13.28 -0.31 12.45
N GLY A 63 -14.07 -1.38 12.50
CA GLY A 63 -14.23 -2.24 13.68
C GLY A 63 -13.08 -3.23 13.89
N ALA A 64 -13.23 -4.10 14.90
CA ALA A 64 -12.22 -5.08 15.33
C ALA A 64 -11.69 -5.98 14.20
N ALA A 65 -12.53 -6.33 13.22
CA ALA A 65 -12.13 -7.10 12.04
C ALA A 65 -11.05 -6.40 11.20
N SER A 66 -11.07 -5.07 11.10
CA SER A 66 -10.03 -4.30 10.41
C SER A 66 -8.70 -4.36 11.15
N THR A 67 -8.72 -4.34 12.48
CA THR A 67 -7.51 -4.45 13.30
C THR A 67 -6.87 -5.83 13.14
N ILE A 68 -7.66 -6.89 13.25
CA ILE A 68 -7.19 -8.28 13.06
C ILE A 68 -6.62 -8.45 11.66
N GLY A 69 -7.31 -7.95 10.64
CA GLY A 69 -6.83 -8.01 9.27
C GLY A 69 -5.48 -7.30 9.09
N ASN A 70 -5.31 -6.10 9.65
CA ASN A 70 -4.03 -5.39 9.56
C ASN A 70 -2.90 -6.12 10.28
N VAL A 71 -3.16 -6.75 11.43
CA VAL A 71 -2.14 -7.55 12.14
C VAL A 71 -1.70 -8.75 11.30
N ILE A 72 -2.65 -9.48 10.71
CA ILE A 72 -2.36 -10.60 9.80
C ILE A 72 -1.54 -10.08 8.60
N TRP A 73 -1.96 -8.97 8.02
CA TRP A 73 -1.27 -8.38 6.88
C TRP A 73 0.18 -7.97 7.21
N ILE A 74 0.42 -7.34 8.36
CA ILE A 74 1.77 -6.94 8.79
C ILE A 74 2.71 -8.15 8.86
N ILE A 75 2.24 -9.25 9.44
CA ILE A 75 3.06 -10.47 9.64
C ILE A 75 3.36 -11.16 8.30
N PHE A 76 2.35 -11.28 7.42
CA PHE A 76 2.48 -12.06 6.19
C PHE A 76 3.03 -11.28 5.00
N ALA A 77 2.82 -9.96 4.94
CA ALA A 77 3.18 -9.15 3.77
C ALA A 77 3.84 -7.81 4.13
N GLY A 78 3.34 -7.12 5.16
CA GLY A 78 3.78 -5.76 5.50
C GLY A 78 5.25 -5.66 5.91
N ILE A 79 5.74 -6.58 6.76
CA ILE A 79 7.16 -6.60 7.19
C ILE A 79 8.08 -6.91 6.01
N TRP A 80 7.71 -7.85 5.16
CA TRP A 80 8.51 -8.25 4.01
C TRP A 80 8.66 -7.10 3.01
N LEU A 81 7.57 -6.40 2.71
CA LEU A 81 7.58 -5.19 1.88
C LEU A 81 8.39 -4.03 2.46
N ALA A 82 8.45 -3.92 3.79
CA ALA A 82 9.20 -2.85 4.45
C ALA A 82 10.71 -3.13 4.47
N ILE A 83 11.11 -4.40 4.43
CA ILE A 83 12.51 -4.83 4.46
C ILE A 83 13.12 -4.88 3.05
N GLY A 84 12.33 -5.18 2.01
CA GLY A 84 12.77 -5.13 0.60
C GLY A 84 12.04 -6.10 -0.30
#